data_AF-A0A2M7EMR2-F1
#
_entry.id   AF-A0A2M7EMR2-F1
#
_cell.length_a   1.000
_cell.length_b   1.000
_cell.length_c   1.000
_cell.angle_alpha   90.00
_cell.angle_beta   90.00
_cell.angle_gamma   90.00
#
_symmetry.space_group_name_H-M   'P 1'
#
loop_
_entity.id
_entity.type
_entity.pdbx_description
1 polymer ?
#
loop_
_entity_poly.entity_id
_entity_poly.type
_entity_poly.pdbx_seq_one_letter_code
_entity_poly.pdbx_strand_id
1 'polypeptide(L)'
;TNTFGDRHSYVSAQPGFAPIRATDELQAVKVMHVSPFQDIAGGYRFRFRVTPARIAIRIGHEDGPEGVVATLTGARRPMTNATLLAAAIRRPLGTARTWVLIHWHAALLKLKGAAYRPRPDAPLDEVS
;
A
#
# COMPACT_ATOMS: atom_id res chain seq x y z
N THR A 1 3.52 -5.40 -7.17
CA THR A 1 2.62 -5.81 -8.26
C THR A 1 1.19 -5.79 -7.77
N ASN A 2 0.25 -5.25 -8.56
CA ASN A 2 -1.19 -5.21 -8.22
C ASN A 2 -1.92 -6.49 -8.68
N THR A 3 -3.25 -6.53 -8.51
CA THR A 3 -4.12 -7.64 -8.98
C THR A 3 -4.23 -7.75 -10.51
N PHE A 4 -3.68 -6.79 -11.25
CA PHE A 4 -3.69 -6.75 -12.72
C PHE A 4 -2.32 -7.12 -13.32
N GLY A 5 -1.31 -7.39 -12.49
CA GLY A 5 0.05 -7.71 -12.94
C GLY A 5 0.97 -6.50 -13.14
N ASP A 6 0.48 -5.29 -12.89
CA ASP A 6 1.28 -4.06 -13.04
C ASP A 6 2.18 -3.82 -11.85
N ARG A 7 3.27 -3.10 -12.07
CA ARG A 7 4.21 -2.68 -11.03
C ARG A 7 4.63 -1.23 -11.26
N HIS A 8 4.61 -0.45 -10.19
CA HIS A 8 5.13 0.90 -10.15
C HIS A 8 5.66 1.19 -8.74
N SER A 9 6.77 1.92 -8.64
CA SER A 9 7.46 2.24 -7.39
C SER A 9 7.41 3.74 -7.13
N TYR A 10 6.78 4.13 -6.02
CA TYR A 10 6.81 5.52 -5.55
C TYR A 10 8.04 5.73 -4.65
N VAL A 11 9.06 6.41 -5.17
CA VAL A 11 10.30 6.71 -4.45
C VAL A 11 10.12 8.02 -3.69
N SER A 12 9.97 7.90 -2.38
CA SER A 12 9.86 9.05 -1.50
C SER A 12 11.23 9.41 -0.92
N ALA A 13 11.71 10.62 -1.19
CA ALA A 13 12.97 11.14 -0.64
C ALA A 13 12.81 12.61 -0.22
N GLN A 14 13.56 13.00 0.81
CA GLN A 14 13.75 14.42 1.12
C GLN A 14 14.70 15.07 0.11
N PRO A 15 14.63 16.39 -0.10
CA PRO A 15 15.63 17.12 -0.88
C PRO A 15 17.06 16.78 -0.42
N GLY A 16 17.92 16.46 -1.38
CA GLY A 16 19.30 16.05 -1.11
C GLY A 16 19.45 14.72 -0.37
N PHE A 17 18.42 13.86 -0.37
CA PHE A 17 18.40 12.56 0.34
C PHE A 17 18.63 12.69 1.85
N ALA A 18 18.16 13.78 2.46
CA ALA A 18 18.22 13.95 3.90
C ALA A 18 17.45 12.82 4.63
N PRO A 19 17.85 12.47 5.87
CA PRO A 19 17.13 11.46 6.64
C PRO A 19 15.65 11.81 6.85
N ILE A 20 14.77 10.84 6.57
CA ILE A 20 13.33 10.96 6.81
C ILE A 20 13.05 10.84 8.31
N ARG A 21 12.44 11.88 8.90
CA ARG A 21 12.04 11.96 10.30
C ARG A 21 10.57 11.58 10.47
N ALA A 22 10.19 11.25 11.71
CA ALA A 22 8.81 10.86 12.03
C ALA A 22 7.78 12.00 11.87
N THR A 23 8.23 13.24 11.80
CA THR A 23 7.43 14.45 11.56
C THR A 23 7.26 14.77 10.08
N ASP A 24 8.02 14.10 9.22
CA ASP A 24 8.05 14.41 7.81
C ASP A 24 6.86 13.77 7.10
N GLU A 25 6.33 14.50 6.12
CA GLU A 25 5.30 14.01 5.20
C GLU A 25 5.87 14.07 3.79
N LEU A 26 5.88 12.93 3.12
CA LEU A 26 6.34 12.79 1.74
C LEU A 26 5.12 12.60 0.85
N GLN A 27 5.17 13.10 -0.38
CA GLN A 27 4.03 13.10 -1.29
C GLN A 27 4.39 12.46 -2.62
N ALA A 28 3.41 11.81 -3.25
CA ALA A 28 3.51 11.35 -4.63
C ALA A 28 2.15 11.43 -5.32
N VAL A 29 2.14 11.68 -6.63
CA VAL A 29 0.90 11.62 -7.44
C VAL A 29 0.52 10.16 -7.65
N LYS A 30 -0.76 9.81 -7.47
CA LYS A 30 -1.22 8.44 -7.70
C LYS A 30 -1.33 8.21 -9.21
N VAL A 31 -0.48 7.36 -9.78
CA VAL A 31 -0.46 7.04 -11.22
C VAL A 31 -0.84 5.59 -11.53
N MET A 32 -0.81 4.70 -10.54
CA MET A 32 -1.06 3.27 -10.73
C MET A 32 -2.55 2.91 -10.57
N HIS A 33 -3.11 2.19 -11.54
CA HIS A 33 -4.42 1.54 -11.40
C HIS A 33 -4.31 0.37 -10.42
N VAL A 34 -5.14 0.32 -9.38
CA VAL A 34 -5.07 -0.76 -8.36
C VAL A 34 -6.42 -1.37 -8.01
N SER A 35 -7.52 -0.78 -8.48
CA SER A 35 -8.88 -1.24 -8.25
C SER A 35 -9.77 -0.82 -9.42
N PRO A 36 -10.64 -1.70 -9.93
CA PRO A 36 -11.59 -1.34 -10.97
C PRO A 36 -12.73 -0.43 -10.46
N PHE A 37 -12.78 -0.16 -9.15
CA PHE A 37 -13.81 0.68 -8.53
C PHE A 37 -13.28 2.04 -8.09
N GLN A 38 -12.00 2.36 -8.34
CA GLN A 38 -11.37 3.62 -7.98
C GLN A 38 -10.67 4.25 -9.18
N ASP A 39 -10.73 5.57 -9.27
CA ASP A 39 -10.05 6.32 -10.31
C ASP A 39 -8.53 6.46 -10.04
N ILE A 40 -7.77 6.76 -11.09
CA ILE A 40 -6.38 7.21 -10.97
C ILE A 40 -6.41 8.72 -10.79
N ALA A 41 -6.75 9.12 -9.57
CA ALA A 41 -6.87 10.51 -9.19
C ALA A 41 -6.26 10.72 -7.80
N GLY A 42 -6.06 11.97 -7.42
CA GLY A 42 -5.52 12.34 -6.13
C GLY A 42 -4.04 12.01 -5.94
N GLY A 43 -3.64 11.94 -4.66
CA GLY A 43 -2.24 11.76 -4.27
C GLY A 43 -2.07 10.81 -3.09
N TYR A 44 -0.81 10.45 -2.85
CA TYR A 44 -0.37 9.75 -1.66
C TYR A 44 0.38 10.68 -0.72
N ARG A 45 0.16 10.49 0.57
CA ARG A 45 0.94 11.07 1.67
C ARG A 45 1.53 9.95 2.51
N PHE A 46 2.85 9.92 2.61
CA PHE A 46 3.59 8.91 3.35
C PHE A 46 4.18 9.52 4.62
N ARG A 47 4.00 8.81 5.74
CA ARG A 47 4.66 9.12 7.02
C ARG A 47 5.33 7.88 7.56
N PHE A 48 6.59 8.00 7.95
CA PHE A 48 7.41 6.89 8.42
C PHE A 48 7.93 7.17 9.81
N ARG A 49 7.63 6.28 10.76
CA ARG A 49 8.25 6.26 12.08
C ARG A 49 8.88 4.90 12.31
N VAL A 50 10.20 4.84 12.11
CA VAL A 50 10.99 3.62 12.28
C VAL A 50 11.94 3.82 13.44
N THR A 51 11.70 3.10 14.53
CA THR A 51 12.56 3.10 15.73
C THR A 51 13.11 1.69 15.95
N PRO A 52 14.16 1.45 16.75
CA PRO A 52 14.63 0.09 17.05
C PRO A 52 13.54 -0.83 17.63
N ALA A 53 12.59 -0.28 18.38
CA ALA A 53 11.55 -1.06 19.06
C ALA A 53 10.26 -1.24 18.25
N ARG A 54 9.92 -0.33 17.33
CA ARG A 54 8.62 -0.28 16.65
C ARG A 54 8.70 0.38 15.28
N ILE A 55 7.86 -0.09 14.35
CA ILE A 55 7.54 0.59 13.11
C ILE A 55 6.11 1.14 13.15
N ALA A 56 5.91 2.30 12.53
CA ALA A 56 4.60 2.81 12.13
C ALA A 56 4.76 3.50 10.77
N ILE A 57 4.03 3.00 9.79
CA ILE A 57 3.96 3.54 8.42
C ILE A 57 2.52 3.87 8.15
N ARG A 58 2.25 5.10 7.73
CA ARG A 58 0.93 5.57 7.32
C ARG A 58 1.00 6.03 5.88
N ILE A 59 0.09 5.51 5.07
CA ILE A 59 -0.09 5.89 3.67
C ILE A 59 -1.52 6.40 3.55
N GLY A 60 -1.66 7.71 3.40
CA GLY A 60 -2.94 8.35 3.07
C GLY A 60 -3.06 8.43 1.56
N HIS A 61 -4.14 7.92 1.00
CA HIS A 61 -4.61 8.27 -0.33
C HIS A 61 -5.75 9.27 -0.18
N GLU A 62 -5.64 10.41 -0.83
CA GLU A 62 -6.62 11.50 -0.78
C GLU A 62 -7.00 11.92 -2.19
N ASP A 63 -8.30 12.02 -2.46
CA ASP A 63 -8.89 12.55 -3.68
C ASP A 63 -10.15 13.37 -3.33
N GLY A 64 -9.95 14.67 -3.09
CA GLY A 64 -11.01 15.56 -2.59
C GLY A 64 -11.58 15.08 -1.24
N PRO A 65 -12.91 14.85 -1.12
CA PRO A 65 -13.52 14.33 0.10
C PRO A 65 -13.32 12.81 0.27
N GLU A 66 -12.85 12.10 -0.77
CA GLU A 66 -12.66 10.66 -0.77
C GLU A 66 -11.22 10.30 -0.38
N GLY A 67 -11.03 9.12 0.19
CA GLY A 67 -9.70 8.67 0.55
C GLY A 67 -9.66 7.37 1.35
N VAL A 68 -8.46 6.83 1.49
CA VAL A 68 -8.18 5.64 2.28
C VAL A 68 -6.88 5.83 3.04
N VAL A 69 -6.85 5.36 4.28
CA VAL A 69 -5.62 5.33 5.09
C VAL A 69 -5.21 3.89 5.30
N ALA A 70 -4.07 3.51 4.77
CA ALA A 70 -3.41 2.26 5.08
C ALA A 70 -2.38 2.49 6.20
N THR A 71 -2.45 1.67 7.25
CA THR A 71 -1.51 1.76 8.39
C THR A 71 -0.85 0.41 8.62
N LEU A 72 0.48 0.41 8.66
CA LEU A 72 1.28 -0.72 9.13
C LEU A 72 1.97 -0.30 10.43
N THR A 73 1.64 -0.97 11.54
CA THR A 73 2.25 -0.70 12.85
C THR A 73 2.58 -2.00 13.55
N GLY A 74 3.68 -2.02 14.30
CA GLY A 74 4.06 -3.21 15.04
C GLY A 74 5.41 -3.10 15.74
N ALA A 75 5.58 -3.87 16.80
CA ALA A 75 6.88 -4.03 17.44
C ALA A 75 7.86 -4.73 16.48
N ARG A 76 9.10 -4.26 16.47
CA ARG A 76 10.18 -4.91 15.72
C ARG A 76 10.69 -6.11 16.51
N ARG A 77 11.11 -7.13 15.80
CA ARG A 77 11.81 -8.29 16.35
C ARG A 77 13.06 -8.55 15.51
N PRO A 78 14.15 -9.03 16.11
CA PRO A 78 15.32 -9.48 15.36
C PRO A 78 14.93 -10.52 14.31
N MET A 79 15.47 -10.41 13.11
CA MET A 79 15.22 -11.34 12.02
C MET A 79 16.12 -12.57 12.18
N THR A 80 15.64 -13.57 12.91
CA THR A 80 16.32 -14.88 13.05
C THR A 80 15.50 -15.98 12.41
N ASN A 81 16.13 -17.10 12.03
CA ASN A 81 15.44 -18.25 11.46
C ASN A 81 14.26 -18.72 12.32
N ALA A 82 14.43 -18.75 13.65
CA ALA A 82 13.37 -19.11 14.59
C ALA A 82 12.18 -18.15 14.54
N THR A 83 12.44 -16.83 14.50
CA THR A 83 11.36 -15.83 14.41
C THR A 83 10.64 -15.85 13.06
N LEU A 84 11.35 -16.13 11.96
CA LEU A 84 10.78 -16.27 10.62
C LEU A 84 9.89 -17.51 10.53
N LEU A 85 10.36 -18.66 11.02
CA LEU A 85 9.58 -19.90 11.06
C LEU A 85 8.34 -19.74 11.94
N ALA A 86 8.48 -19.14 13.13
CA ALA A 86 7.35 -18.85 14.00
C ALA A 86 6.33 -17.90 13.34
N ALA A 87 6.79 -16.90 12.57
CA ALA A 87 5.90 -16.01 11.82
C ALA A 87 5.16 -16.75 10.70
N ALA A 88 5.83 -17.64 9.96
CA ALA A 88 5.23 -18.45 8.91
C ALA A 88 4.15 -19.40 9.47
N ILE A 89 4.45 -20.11 10.57
CA ILE A 89 3.52 -21.05 11.22
C ILE A 89 2.32 -20.31 11.82
N ARG A 90 2.48 -19.08 12.32
CA ARG A 90 1.36 -18.27 12.85
C ARG A 90 0.41 -17.76 11.78
N ARG A 91 0.82 -17.73 10.51
CA ARG A 91 0.02 -17.24 9.39
C ARG A 91 0.09 -18.21 8.22
N PRO A 92 -0.34 -19.48 8.41
CA PRO A 92 -0.39 -20.41 7.31
C PRO A 92 -1.37 -19.85 6.28
N LEU A 93 -0.99 -19.88 5.00
CA LEU A 93 -1.81 -19.39 3.89
C LEU A 93 -2.10 -17.86 3.94
N GLY A 94 -1.24 -17.07 4.57
CA GLY A 94 -1.41 -15.60 4.64
C GLY A 94 -1.67 -14.95 3.28
N THR A 95 -0.92 -15.35 2.25
CA THR A 95 -1.10 -14.85 0.88
C THR A 95 -2.45 -15.23 0.29
N ALA A 96 -2.88 -16.49 0.44
CA ALA A 96 -4.15 -16.96 -0.09
C ALA A 96 -5.33 -16.25 0.60
N ARG A 97 -5.26 -16.06 1.93
CA ARG A 97 -6.25 -15.28 2.67
C ARG A 97 -6.35 -13.84 2.16
N THR A 98 -5.22 -13.17 1.96
CA THR A 98 -5.21 -11.81 1.40
C THR A 98 -5.86 -11.77 0.02
N TRP A 99 -5.52 -12.71 -0.86
CA TRP A 99 -6.11 -12.81 -2.20
C TRP A 99 -7.64 -13.00 -2.14
N VAL A 100 -8.11 -13.93 -1.30
CA VAL A 100 -9.56 -14.19 -1.12
C VAL A 100 -10.27 -12.93 -0.61
N LEU A 101 -9.71 -12.24 0.38
CA LEU A 101 -10.31 -11.04 0.94
C LEU A 101 -10.41 -9.89 -0.07
N ILE A 102 -9.41 -9.73 -0.94
CA ILE A 102 -9.44 -8.72 -2.03
C ILE A 102 -10.61 -9.02 -2.99
N HIS A 103 -10.74 -10.26 -3.45
CA HIS A 103 -11.78 -10.64 -4.42
C HIS A 103 -13.18 -10.63 -3.78
N TRP A 104 -13.28 -11.08 -2.53
CA TRP A 104 -14.53 -11.00 -1.78
C TRP A 104 -14.99 -9.55 -1.59
N HIS A 105 -14.09 -8.64 -1.22
CA HIS A 105 -14.42 -7.24 -1.08
C HIS A 105 -14.81 -6.60 -2.43
N ALA A 106 -14.12 -6.95 -3.51
CA ALA A 106 -14.49 -6.54 -4.86
C ALA A 106 -15.90 -7.00 -5.25
N ALA A 107 -16.28 -8.25 -4.93
CA ALA A 107 -17.63 -8.76 -5.15
C ALA A 107 -18.68 -7.99 -4.33
N LEU A 108 -18.39 -7.71 -3.05
CA LEU A 108 -19.27 -6.89 -2.20
C LEU A 108 -19.45 -5.48 -2.75
N LEU A 109 -18.39 -4.82 -3.24
CA LEU A 109 -18.48 -3.51 -3.87
C LEU A 109 -19.36 -3.56 -5.13
N LYS A 110 -19.19 -4.59 -5.96
CA LYS A 110 -20.02 -4.78 -7.16
C LYS A 110 -21.49 -4.98 -6.80
N LEU A 111 -21.80 -5.78 -5.79
CA LEU A 111 -23.16 -5.99 -5.29
C LEU A 111 -23.78 -4.71 -4.71
N LYS A 112 -22.97 -3.82 -4.13
CA LYS A 112 -23.38 -2.49 -3.66
C LYS A 112 -23.54 -1.45 -4.79
N GLY A 113 -23.35 -1.84 -6.04
CA GLY A 113 -23.52 -0.96 -7.21
C GLY A 113 -22.29 -0.14 -7.58
N ALA A 114 -21.09 -0.48 -7.09
CA ALA A 114 -19.87 0.22 -7.49
C ALA A 114 -19.64 0.08 -9.01
N ALA A 115 -19.43 1.21 -9.67
CA ALA A 115 -19.15 1.27 -11.10
C ALA A 115 -17.81 0.61 -11.42
N TYR A 116 -17.84 -0.37 -12.33
CA TYR A 116 -16.65 -1.02 -12.83
C TYR A 116 -16.02 -0.14 -13.91
N ARG A 117 -14.74 0.16 -13.75
CA ARG A 117 -13.94 0.95 -14.69
C ARG A 117 -12.96 0.02 -15.40
N PRO A 118 -12.90 0.05 -16.74
CA PRO A 118 -11.89 -0.68 -17.49
C PRO A 118 -10.50 -0.27 -17.03
N ARG A 119 -9.61 -1.26 -16.93
CA ARG A 119 -8.22 -1.02 -16.63
C ARG A 119 -7.59 -0.19 -17.77
N PRO A 120 -6.92 0.94 -17.46
CA PRO A 120 -6.10 1.67 -18.43
C PRO A 120 -4.73 0.99 -18.64
N ASP A 121 -3.97 1.48 -19.61
CA ASP A 121 -2.59 1.05 -19.80
C ASP A 121 -1.75 1.30 -18.54
N ALA A 122 -0.77 0.43 -18.30
CA ALA A 122 0.12 0.58 -17.16
C ALA A 122 1.01 1.84 -17.32
N PRO A 123 1.45 2.47 -16.23
CA PRO A 123 2.42 3.56 -16.30
C PRO A 123 3.67 3.13 -17.08
N LEU A 124 4.13 3.99 -17.99
CA LEU A 124 5.33 3.72 -18.81
C LEU A 124 6.60 3.71 -17.96
N ASP A 125 6.66 4.60 -16.96
CA ASP A 125 7.76 4.67 -16.01
C ASP A 125 7.52 3.71 -14.84
N GLU A 126 8.49 2.84 -14.56
CA GLU A 126 8.43 1.94 -13.41
C GLU A 126 8.55 2.68 -12.06
N VAL A 127 9.04 3.92 -12.09
CA VAL A 127 9.41 4.69 -10.89
C VAL A 127 8.91 6.13 -11.01
N SER A 128 8.44 6.69 -9.91
CA SER A 128 8.16 8.12 -9.73
C SER A 128 8.72 8.63 -8.42
#